data_AF-A0A973KJJ1-F1
#
_entry.id   AF-A0A973KJJ1-F1
#
_cell.length_a   1.000
_cell.length_b   1.000
_cell.length_c   1.000
_cell.angle_alpha   90.00
_cell.angle_beta   90.00
_cell.angle_gamma   90.00
#
_symmetry.space_group_name_H-M   'P 1'
#
loop_
_entity.id
_entity.type
_entity.pdbx_description
1 polymer ?
#
loop_
_entity_poly.entity_id
_entity_poly.type
_entity_poly.pdbx_seq_one_letter_code
_entity_poly.pdbx_strand_id
1 'polypeptide(L)'
;MATKQITCYVAVCDLCGTSQNSEGYTPHGPTEQAVIDIVTEKWGDPSCGWTLTFDGRLVCDTEDDEAHRTAHEEAGKTISRCAMTVTFS
;
A
#
# COMPACT_ATOMS: atom_id res chain seq x y z
N MET A 1 27.36 -13.15 18.47
CA MET A 1 25.99 -12.68 18.18
C MET A 1 25.15 -13.89 17.82
N ALA A 2 24.00 -14.06 18.47
CA ALA A 2 23.08 -15.14 18.13
C ALA A 2 22.07 -14.63 17.10
N THR A 3 22.00 -15.27 15.94
CA THR A 3 20.95 -15.07 14.94
C THR A 3 19.69 -15.80 15.39
N LYS A 4 18.53 -15.13 15.30
CA LYS A 4 17.21 -15.71 15.60
C LYS A 4 16.37 -15.72 14.34
N GLN A 5 15.80 -16.87 14.00
CA GLN A 5 14.81 -16.98 12.94
C GLN A 5 13.47 -16.43 13.43
N ILE A 6 12.84 -15.60 12.60
CA ILE A 6 11.49 -15.09 12.82
C ILE A 6 10.65 -15.34 11.57
N THR A 7 9.34 -15.50 11.75
CA THR A 7 8.38 -15.42 10.64
C THR A 7 8.01 -13.96 10.45
N CYS A 8 8.09 -13.48 9.21
CA CYS A 8 7.70 -12.14 8.81
C CYS A 8 6.61 -12.26 7.75
N TYR A 9 5.47 -11.62 7.99
CA TYR A 9 4.38 -11.48 7.03
C TYR A 9 4.60 -10.17 6.28
N VAL A 10 4.40 -10.18 4.96
CA VAL A 10 4.67 -9.04 4.09
C VAL A 10 3.43 -8.80 3.22
N ALA A 11 2.99 -7.54 3.13
CA ALA A 11 1.94 -7.14 2.21
C ALA A 11 2.44 -7.22 0.77
N VAL A 12 1.61 -7.73 -0.13
CA VAL A 12 1.93 -7.84 -1.56
C VAL A 12 0.82 -7.15 -2.34
N CYS A 13 1.20 -6.36 -3.34
CA CYS A 13 0.25 -5.78 -4.26
C CYS A 13 -0.25 -6.86 -5.22
N ASP A 14 -1.57 -7.04 -5.32
CA ASP A 14 -2.19 -8.01 -6.22
C ASP A 14 -1.97 -7.67 -7.71
N LEU A 15 -1.66 -6.41 -8.04
CA LEU A 15 -1.34 -5.98 -9.40
C LEU A 15 0.15 -6.13 -9.73
N CYS A 16 1.05 -5.86 -8.78
CA CYS A 16 2.50 -5.97 -9.01
C CYS A 16 3.03 -7.41 -8.89
N GLY A 17 2.32 -8.28 -8.16
CA GLY A 17 2.79 -9.62 -7.83
C GLY A 17 3.97 -9.65 -6.85
N THR A 18 4.45 -10.86 -6.53
CA THR A 18 5.50 -11.12 -5.51
C THR A 18 6.91 -10.67 -5.92
N SER A 19 7.09 -10.00 -7.06
CA SER A 19 8.40 -9.76 -7.68
C SER A 19 9.21 -8.62 -7.05
N GLN A 20 8.62 -7.83 -6.16
CA GLN A 20 9.34 -6.77 -5.46
C GLN A 20 9.29 -6.99 -3.94
N ASN A 21 10.28 -7.73 -3.45
CA ASN A 21 10.76 -7.65 -2.07
C ASN A 21 11.62 -6.39 -1.86
N SER A 22 11.40 -5.34 -2.66
CA SER A 22 12.21 -4.13 -2.67
C SER A 22 12.31 -3.62 -1.24
N GLU A 23 13.53 -3.44 -0.77
CA GLU A 23 13.92 -3.02 0.59
C GLU A 23 13.38 -1.63 1.00
N GLY A 24 12.34 -1.12 0.34
CA GLY A 24 11.67 0.13 0.61
C GLY A 24 10.20 -0.09 0.96
N TYR A 25 9.82 0.33 2.16
CA TYR A 25 8.46 0.69 2.58
C TYR A 25 7.33 -0.36 2.47
N THR A 26 7.60 -1.60 2.07
CA THR A 26 6.56 -2.65 2.05
C THR A 26 6.09 -2.97 3.47
N PRO A 27 4.78 -2.84 3.78
CA PRO A 27 4.24 -3.20 5.09
C PRO A 27 4.57 -4.64 5.45
N HIS A 28 5.17 -4.85 6.63
CA HIS A 28 5.49 -6.18 7.12
C HIS A 28 5.37 -6.26 8.64
N GLY A 29 5.14 -7.45 9.17
CA GLY A 29 4.86 -7.64 10.59
C GLY A 29 5.05 -9.08 11.08
N PRO A 30 5.04 -9.29 12.40
CA PRO A 30 5.20 -10.62 13.00
C PRO A 30 3.93 -11.49 12.87
N THR A 31 2.79 -10.89 12.49
CA THR A 31 1.51 -11.56 12.29
C THR A 31 0.82 -10.99 11.06
N GLU A 32 -0.07 -11.79 10.46
CA GLU A 32 -0.94 -11.35 9.35
C GLU A 32 -1.79 -10.13 9.74
N GLN A 33 -2.42 -10.16 10.92
CA GLN A 33 -3.23 -9.04 11.41
C GLN A 33 -2.42 -7.75 11.53
N ALA A 34 -1.17 -7.79 11.99
CA ALA A 34 -0.34 -6.59 12.09
C ALA A 34 -0.08 -5.96 10.71
N VAL A 35 0.03 -6.78 9.66
CA VAL A 35 0.16 -6.28 8.28
C VAL A 35 -1.16 -5.69 7.80
N ILE A 36 -2.29 -6.36 8.07
CA ILE A 36 -3.64 -5.87 7.76
C ILE A 36 -3.88 -4.52 8.43
N ASP A 37 -3.52 -4.38 9.71
CA ASP A 37 -3.66 -3.13 10.45
C ASP A 37 -2.82 -2.03 9.80
N ILE A 38 -1.57 -2.28 9.41
CA ILE A 38 -0.74 -1.27 8.72
C ILE A 38 -1.38 -0.81 7.40
N VAL A 39 -1.96 -1.73 6.62
CA VAL A 39 -2.57 -1.38 5.31
C VAL A 39 -3.99 -0.83 5.41
N THR A 40 -4.71 -1.11 6.50
CA THR A 40 -6.12 -0.69 6.70
C THR A 40 -6.29 0.46 7.69
N GLU A 41 -5.47 0.58 8.74
CA GLU A 41 -5.54 1.68 9.73
C GLU A 41 -5.32 3.05 9.06
N LYS A 42 -4.67 3.04 7.91
CA LYS A 42 -4.40 4.23 7.10
C LYS A 42 -5.32 4.40 5.88
N TRP A 43 -6.43 3.67 5.79
CA TRP A 43 -7.44 3.83 4.72
C TRP A 43 -8.00 5.26 4.59
N GLY A 44 -7.94 6.04 5.67
CA GLY A 44 -8.37 7.45 5.68
C GLY A 44 -7.22 8.46 5.53
N ASP A 45 -5.97 7.99 5.45
CA ASP A 45 -4.80 8.86 5.32
C ASP A 45 -4.37 8.90 3.84
N PRO A 46 -4.58 10.03 3.14
CA PRO A 46 -4.15 10.17 1.74
C PRO A 46 -2.63 10.11 1.56
N SER A 47 -1.84 10.12 2.64
CA SER A 47 -0.39 9.85 2.61
C SER A 47 -0.05 8.36 2.70
N CYS A 48 -1.05 7.49 2.82
CA CYS A 48 -0.81 6.07 2.93
C CYS A 48 -0.67 5.37 1.59
N GLY A 49 0.44 4.63 1.51
CA GLY A 49 0.93 3.92 0.35
C GLY A 49 0.01 2.86 -0.30
N TRP A 50 -1.15 2.55 0.29
CA TRP A 50 -1.87 1.30 0.01
C TRP A 50 -3.39 1.48 0.08
N THR A 51 -4.10 0.62 -0.66
CA THR A 51 -5.55 0.60 -0.75
C THR A 51 -6.03 -0.85 -0.75
N LEU A 52 -6.91 -1.17 0.21
CA LEU A 52 -7.74 -2.37 0.12
C LEU A 52 -8.95 -2.00 -0.74
N THR A 53 -9.22 -2.75 -1.78
CA THR A 53 -10.38 -2.52 -2.66
C THR A 53 -11.62 -3.20 -2.09
N PHE A 54 -12.81 -2.79 -2.54
CA PHE A 54 -14.06 -3.41 -2.12
C PHE A 54 -14.17 -4.89 -2.51
N ASP A 55 -13.47 -5.31 -3.57
CA ASP A 55 -13.41 -6.70 -4.00
C ASP A 55 -12.29 -7.50 -3.30
N GLY A 56 -11.60 -6.90 -2.33
CA GLY A 56 -10.66 -7.57 -1.45
C GLY A 56 -9.22 -7.64 -1.95
N ARG A 57 -8.90 -7.00 -3.10
CA ARG A 57 -7.52 -6.83 -3.57
C ARG A 57 -6.79 -5.77 -2.76
N LEU A 58 -5.52 -6.01 -2.48
CA LEU A 58 -4.59 -5.06 -1.88
C LEU A 58 -3.71 -4.45 -2.96
N VAL A 59 -3.75 -3.12 -3.10
CA VAL A 59 -3.08 -2.38 -4.18
C VAL A 59 -2.18 -1.30 -3.60
N CYS A 60 -0.91 -1.27 -3.99
CA CYS A 60 0.02 -0.21 -3.59
C CYS A 60 -0.19 1.06 -4.42
N ASP A 61 0.30 2.20 -3.98
CA ASP A 61 0.30 3.47 -4.74
C ASP A 61 1.68 3.83 -5.28
N THR A 62 2.63 2.89 -5.18
CA THR A 62 4.01 3.06 -5.62
C THR A 62 4.11 3.05 -7.15
N GLU A 63 3.25 2.26 -7.80
CA GLU A 63 3.13 2.22 -9.24
C GLU A 63 2.00 3.13 -9.70
N ASP A 64 2.25 3.87 -10.79
CA ASP A 64 1.32 4.85 -11.35
C ASP A 64 0.97 4.48 -12.79
N ASP A 65 0.46 3.25 -12.94
CA ASP A 65 -0.15 2.76 -14.16
C ASP A 65 -1.69 2.85 -14.08
N GLU A 66 -2.35 2.57 -15.20
CA GLU A 66 -3.80 2.64 -15.31
C GLU A 66 -4.51 1.68 -14.34
N ALA A 67 -3.99 0.46 -14.14
CA ALA A 67 -4.62 -0.53 -13.28
C ALA A 67 -4.56 -0.11 -11.80
N HIS A 68 -3.43 0.43 -11.36
CA HIS A 68 -3.30 0.99 -10.01
C HIS A 68 -4.26 2.16 -9.82
N ARG A 69 -4.21 3.19 -10.67
CA ARG A 69 -5.08 4.37 -10.55
C ARG A 69 -6.56 3.99 -10.49
N THR A 70 -7.02 3.10 -11.38
CA THR A 70 -8.41 2.64 -11.37
C THR A 70 -8.78 1.95 -10.06
N ALA A 71 -7.93 1.06 -9.53
CA ALA A 71 -8.21 0.37 -8.27
C ALA A 71 -8.30 1.34 -7.07
N HIS A 72 -7.45 2.38 -7.04
CA HIS A 72 -7.53 3.43 -6.03
C HIS A 72 -8.79 4.28 -6.20
N GLU A 73 -9.13 4.71 -7.42
CA GLU A 73 -10.32 5.51 -7.73
C GLU A 73 -11.63 4.77 -7.38
N GLU A 74 -11.73 3.48 -7.72
CA GLU A 74 -12.86 2.62 -7.37
C GLU A 74 -13.05 2.48 -5.85
N ALA A 75 -11.95 2.49 -5.10
CA ALA A 75 -11.97 2.50 -3.63
C ALA A 75 -12.23 3.90 -3.03
N GLY A 76 -12.44 4.93 -3.87
CA GLY A 76 -12.70 6.31 -3.44
C GLY A 76 -11.44 7.10 -3.09
N LYS A 77 -10.24 6.62 -3.46
CA LYS A 77 -8.96 7.30 -3.27
C LYS A 77 -8.46 7.86 -4.60
N THR A 78 -8.23 9.17 -4.67
CA THR A 78 -7.57 9.77 -5.83
C THR A 78 -6.06 9.71 -5.65
N ILE A 79 -5.36 8.90 -6.46
CA ILE A 79 -3.90 9.06 -6.62
C ILE A 79 -3.68 10.34 -7.41
N SER A 80 -3.53 11.45 -6.71
CA SER A 80 -3.16 12.71 -7.33
C SER A 80 -1.63 12.80 -7.38
N ARG A 81 -1.05 12.87 -8.60
CA ARG A 81 0.34 13.36 -8.79
C ARG A 81 0.55 14.78 -8.24
N CYS A 82 -0.53 15.46 -7.85
CA CYS A 82 -0.55 16.83 -7.40
C CYS A 82 -0.97 16.93 -5.92
N ALA A 83 -0.25 16.27 -5.02
CA ALA A 83 -0.10 16.81 -3.67
C ALA A 83 0.87 18.02 -3.74
N MET A 84 0.41 19.12 -4.35
CA MET A 84 0.87 20.53 -4.24
C MET A 84 0.61 21.31 -5.54
N THR A 85 -0.56 21.94 -5.65
CA THR A 85 -0.61 23.32 -6.18
C THR A 85 -1.69 24.06 -5.41
N VAL A 86 -1.27 24.71 -4.33
CA VAL A 86 -2.06 25.74 -3.67
C VAL A 86 -1.93 26.98 -4.54
N THR A 87 -2.95 27.32 -5.33
CA THR A 87 -3.02 28.63 -5.98
C THR A 87 -3.52 29.64 -4.96
N PHE A 88 -2.65 30.55 -4.53
CA PHE A 88 -3.06 31.73 -3.77
C PHE A 88 -3.76 32.71 -4.72
N SER A 89 -4.95 33.15 -4.32
CA SER A 89 -5.71 34.26 -4.91
C SER A 89 -5.20 35.61 -4.41
#